data_AF-A0A6I3BYE9-F1
#
_entry.id   AF-A0A6I3BYE9-F1
#
_cell.length_a   1.000
_cell.length_b   1.000
_cell.length_c   1.000
_cell.angle_alpha   90.00
_cell.angle_beta   90.00
_cell.angle_gamma   90.00
#
_symmetry.space_group_name_H-M   'P 1'
#
loop_
_entity.id
_entity.type
_entity.pdbx_description
1 polymer ?
#
loop_
_entity_poly.entity_id
_entity_poly.type
_entity_poly.pdbx_seq_one_letter_code
_entity_poly.pdbx_strand_id
1 'polypeptide(L)'
;DLGALDLDARVARCVEIKAEVVSSDEREGGRRAILNYGHTLAHAIEIVGDYSLRHGEAVGVGLVYAAEVAARLGRIDAARVAQHRAVVSGYDLSTTVPVELATEDLIALFARDKKALDGVTFVLDGPNGVETVTGVAPEILRDAMEATR
;
A
#
# COMPACT_ATOMS: atom_id res chain seq x y z
N ASP A 1 -2.04 17.79 11.38
CA ASP A 1 -0.77 17.37 10.79
C ASP A 1 -0.02 16.52 11.82
N LEU A 2 0.25 15.24 11.52
CA LEU A 2 0.99 14.36 12.43
C LEU A 2 2.47 14.77 12.56
N GLY A 3 3.04 15.41 11.53
CA GLY A 3 4.44 15.82 11.50
C GLY A 3 4.75 16.95 12.48
N ALA A 4 3.74 17.75 12.84
CA ALA A 4 3.86 18.85 13.80
C ALA A 4 3.81 18.39 15.28
N LEU A 5 3.43 17.14 15.54
CA LEU A 5 3.36 16.59 16.90
C LEU A 5 4.74 16.09 17.35
N ASP A 6 5.03 16.20 18.65
CA ASP A 6 6.15 15.47 19.25
C ASP A 6 5.95 13.95 19.17
N LEU A 7 6.99 13.18 19.53
CA LEU A 7 6.97 11.73 19.34
C LEU A 7 5.85 11.06 20.15
N ASP A 8 5.66 11.44 21.41
CA ASP A 8 4.69 10.81 22.30
C ASP A 8 3.25 11.11 21.84
N ALA A 9 2.96 12.37 21.49
CA ALA A 9 1.67 12.76 20.93
C ALA A 9 1.41 12.11 19.57
N ARG A 10 2.45 11.93 18.74
CA ARG A 10 2.33 11.24 17.46
C ARG A 10 2.02 9.75 17.64
N VAL A 11 2.69 9.08 18.56
CA VAL A 11 2.41 7.68 18.91
C VAL A 11 0.98 7.55 19.45
N ALA A 12 0.58 8.40 20.39
CA ALA A 12 -0.78 8.42 20.94
C ALA A 12 -1.82 8.61 19.82
N ARG A 13 -1.58 9.55 18.89
CA ARG A 13 -2.50 9.79 17.78
C ARG A 13 -2.60 8.60 16.82
N CYS A 14 -1.49 7.91 16.54
CA CYS A 14 -1.51 6.68 15.75
C CYS A 14 -2.34 5.57 16.43
N VAL A 15 -2.20 5.42 17.75
CA VAL A 15 -2.98 4.46 18.55
C VAL A 15 -4.47 4.81 18.49
N GLU A 16 -4.85 6.07 18.68
CA GLU A 16 -6.24 6.54 18.59
C GLU A 16 -6.86 6.22 17.22
N ILE A 17 -6.18 6.59 16.13
CA ILE A 17 -6.68 6.34 14.76
C ILE A 17 -6.89 4.84 14.53
N LYS A 18 -5.94 4.01 14.95
CA LYS A 18 -6.08 2.56 14.81
C LYS A 18 -7.22 2.01 15.67
N ALA A 19 -7.36 2.50 16.90
CA ALA A 19 -8.44 2.11 17.80
C ALA A 19 -9.81 2.46 17.21
N GLU A 20 -9.99 3.67 16.68
CA GLU A 20 -11.21 4.12 16.00
C GLU A 20 -11.58 3.18 14.84
N VAL A 21 -10.62 2.84 13.98
CA VAL A 21 -10.83 1.94 12.84
C VAL A 21 -11.22 0.54 13.32
N VAL A 22 -10.49 -0.02 14.28
CA VAL A 22 -10.74 -1.38 14.80
C VAL A 22 -12.08 -1.45 15.54
N SER A 23 -12.42 -0.47 16.37
CA SER A 23 -13.69 -0.45 17.10
C SER A 23 -14.90 -0.24 16.19
N SER A 24 -14.72 0.43 15.05
CA SER A 24 -15.79 0.62 14.06
C SER A 24 -16.10 -0.63 13.22
N ASP A 25 -15.27 -1.67 13.32
CA ASP A 25 -15.39 -2.92 12.55
C ASP A 25 -14.80 -4.11 13.31
N GLU A 26 -15.39 -4.41 14.49
CA GLU A 26 -14.93 -5.47 15.39
C GLU A 26 -14.99 -6.88 14.78
N ARG A 27 -15.81 -7.08 13.73
CA ARG A 27 -16.00 -8.39 13.08
C ARG A 27 -15.23 -8.54 11.76
N GLU A 28 -14.26 -7.65 11.48
CA GLU A 28 -13.40 -7.71 10.28
C GLU A 28 -14.20 -7.76 8.95
N GLY A 29 -15.31 -7.02 8.86
CA GLY A 29 -16.24 -7.07 7.74
C GLY A 29 -15.96 -6.10 6.59
N GLY A 30 -15.17 -5.05 6.78
CA GLY A 30 -14.83 -4.15 5.67
C GLY A 30 -13.92 -2.96 6.01
N ARG A 31 -14.22 -2.17 7.04
CA ARG A 31 -13.48 -0.94 7.32
C ARG A 31 -12.07 -1.21 7.88
N ARG A 32 -11.86 -2.31 8.59
CA ARG A 32 -10.53 -2.66 9.10
C ARG A 32 -9.52 -2.99 7.98
N ALA A 33 -10.01 -3.38 6.80
CA ALA A 33 -9.17 -3.70 5.65
C ALA A 33 -8.32 -2.50 5.19
N ILE A 34 -8.75 -1.26 5.45
CA ILE A 34 -7.99 -0.06 5.05
C ILE A 34 -6.60 0.00 5.69
N LEU A 35 -6.39 -0.67 6.83
CA LEU A 35 -5.08 -0.75 7.49
C LEU A 35 -4.05 -1.54 6.67
N ASN A 36 -4.51 -2.33 5.69
CA ASN A 36 -3.66 -3.08 4.78
C ASN A 36 -3.22 -2.25 3.57
N TYR A 37 -3.39 -0.92 3.59
CA TYR A 37 -2.91 -0.03 2.52
C TYR A 37 -1.41 -0.24 2.28
N GLY A 38 -1.03 -0.51 1.03
CA GLY A 38 0.35 -0.82 0.62
C GLY A 38 0.86 -2.24 0.91
N HIS A 39 0.14 -3.07 1.69
CA HIS A 39 0.67 -4.35 2.17
C HIS A 39 0.75 -5.43 1.07
N THR A 40 -0.08 -5.35 0.02
CA THR A 40 -0.06 -6.34 -1.07
C THR A 40 1.31 -6.41 -1.74
N LEU A 41 1.90 -5.26 -2.09
CA LEU A 41 3.27 -5.24 -2.63
C LEU A 41 4.31 -5.46 -1.53
N ALA A 42 4.11 -4.91 -0.33
CA ALA A 42 5.08 -5.06 0.76
C ALA A 42 5.38 -6.53 1.07
N HIS A 43 4.35 -7.36 1.23
CA HIS A 43 4.53 -8.79 1.45
C HIS A 43 5.19 -9.49 0.27
N ALA A 44 4.93 -9.05 -0.97
CA ALA A 44 5.60 -9.60 -2.13
C ALA A 44 7.10 -9.27 -2.15
N ILE A 45 7.46 -8.03 -1.80
CA ILE A 45 8.85 -7.58 -1.65
C ILE A 45 9.55 -8.40 -0.55
N GLU A 46 8.92 -8.58 0.60
CA GLU A 46 9.48 -9.37 1.71
C GLU A 46 9.74 -10.82 1.30
N ILE A 47 8.78 -11.46 0.63
CA ILE A 47 8.90 -12.87 0.22
C ILE A 47 9.95 -13.05 -0.88
N VAL A 48 9.95 -12.21 -1.92
CA VAL A 48 10.91 -12.34 -3.04
C VAL A 48 12.32 -11.91 -2.60
N GLY A 49 12.41 -10.88 -1.77
CA GLY A 49 13.67 -10.36 -1.26
C GLY A 49 14.21 -11.10 -0.04
N ASP A 50 13.65 -12.26 0.31
CA ASP A 50 14.05 -13.08 1.46
C ASP A 50 14.19 -12.28 2.77
N TYR A 51 13.21 -11.40 3.02
CA TYR A 51 13.12 -10.51 4.18
C TYR A 51 14.36 -9.61 4.40
N SER A 52 15.06 -9.26 3.31
CA SER A 52 16.20 -8.33 3.35
C SER A 52 15.82 -6.90 3.74
N LEU A 53 14.60 -6.47 3.40
CA LEU A 53 14.02 -5.20 3.84
C LEU A 53 13.20 -5.39 5.12
N ARG A 54 13.23 -4.37 5.99
CA ARG A 54 12.32 -4.29 7.13
C ARG A 54 10.90 -4.06 6.64
N HIS A 55 9.93 -4.54 7.40
CA HIS A 55 8.52 -4.41 7.06
C HIS A 55 8.09 -2.97 6.72
N GLY A 56 8.48 -1.98 7.53
CA GLY A 56 8.16 -0.58 7.27
C GLY A 56 8.77 -0.03 5.97
N GLU A 57 9.93 -0.53 5.55
CA GLU A 57 10.59 -0.15 4.29
C GLU A 57 9.81 -0.73 3.10
N ALA A 58 9.44 -2.01 3.18
CA ALA A 58 8.60 -2.66 2.16
C ALA A 58 7.21 -2.01 2.06
N VAL A 59 6.59 -1.66 3.19
CA VAL A 59 5.30 -0.93 3.22
C VAL A 59 5.44 0.47 2.61
N GLY A 60 6.53 1.20 2.86
CA GLY A 60 6.79 2.50 2.23
C GLY A 60 6.73 2.45 0.71
N VAL A 61 7.40 1.47 0.09
CA VAL A 61 7.33 1.22 -1.36
C VAL A 61 5.91 0.81 -1.77
N GLY A 62 5.28 -0.06 -0.99
CA GLY A 62 3.91 -0.52 -1.20
C GLY A 62 2.86 0.60 -1.23
N LEU A 63 3.01 1.64 -0.40
CA LEU A 63 2.12 2.81 -0.38
C LEU A 63 2.18 3.59 -1.69
N VAL A 64 3.38 3.76 -2.25
CA VAL A 64 3.58 4.46 -3.52
C VAL A 64 3.03 3.64 -4.68
N TYR A 65 3.30 2.33 -4.68
CA TYR A 65 2.74 1.42 -5.69
C TYR A 65 1.21 1.40 -5.67
N ALA A 66 0.59 1.35 -4.49
CA ALA A 66 -0.86 1.41 -4.38
C ALA A 66 -1.43 2.72 -4.94
N ALA A 67 -0.74 3.85 -4.75
CA ALA A 67 -1.12 5.12 -5.37
C ALA A 67 -0.99 5.09 -6.90
N GLU A 68 0.07 4.51 -7.44
CA GLU A 68 0.28 4.35 -8.90
C GLU A 68 -0.79 3.45 -9.54
N VAL A 69 -1.23 2.39 -8.85
CA VAL A 69 -2.37 1.55 -9.26
C VAL A 69 -3.67 2.37 -9.22
N ALA A 70 -3.93 3.11 -8.14
CA ALA A 70 -5.12 3.93 -8.00
C ALA A 70 -5.22 5.01 -9.09
N ALA A 71 -4.10 5.65 -9.45
CA ALA A 71 -4.04 6.66 -10.50
C ALA A 71 -4.36 6.08 -11.88
N ARG A 72 -3.84 4.90 -12.22
CA ARG A 72 -4.14 4.19 -13.49
C ARG A 72 -5.59 3.73 -13.58
N LEU A 73 -6.22 3.47 -12.45
CA LEU A 73 -7.66 3.21 -12.36
C LEU A 73 -8.51 4.49 -12.38
N GLY A 74 -7.89 5.67 -12.49
CA GLY A 74 -8.58 6.97 -12.47
C GLY A 74 -9.20 7.35 -11.11
N ARG A 75 -8.78 6.69 -10.02
CA ARG A 75 -9.31 6.95 -8.66
C ARG A 75 -8.71 8.21 -8.04
N ILE A 76 -7.45 8.51 -8.37
CA ILE A 76 -6.69 9.67 -7.90
C ILE A 76 -5.90 10.28 -9.06
N ASP A 77 -5.46 11.52 -8.90
CA ASP A 77 -4.64 12.22 -9.90
C ASP A 77 -3.13 12.12 -9.62
N ALA A 78 -2.32 12.61 -10.56
CA ALA A 78 -0.86 12.63 -10.43
C ALA A 78 -0.38 13.49 -9.25
N ALA A 79 -1.13 14.53 -8.87
CA ALA A 79 -0.80 15.36 -7.72
C ALA A 79 -0.95 14.56 -6.40
N ARG A 80 -1.98 13.73 -6.28
CA ARG A 80 -2.16 12.84 -5.14
C ARG A 80 -1.10 11.75 -5.09
N VAL A 81 -0.65 11.21 -6.24
CA VAL A 81 0.51 10.29 -6.28
C VAL A 81 1.78 10.99 -5.78
N ALA A 82 2.03 12.23 -6.22
CA ALA A 82 3.17 13.01 -5.77
C ALA A 82 3.14 13.26 -4.24
N GLN A 83 1.95 13.45 -3.66
CA GLN A 83 1.78 13.54 -2.20
C GLN A 83 2.18 12.25 -1.48
N HIS A 84 1.82 11.07 -2.01
CA HIS A 84 2.25 9.80 -1.44
C HIS A 84 3.78 9.68 -1.43
N ARG A 85 4.42 10.00 -2.55
CA ARG A 85 5.89 9.99 -2.66
C ARG A 85 6.53 10.96 -1.66
N ALA A 86 6.00 12.18 -1.55
CA ALA A 86 6.53 13.19 -0.63
C ALA A 86 6.38 12.80 0.85
N VAL A 87 5.26 12.17 1.23
CA VAL A 87 5.06 11.68 2.60
C VAL A 87 6.05 10.56 2.91
N VAL A 88 6.19 9.56 2.03
CA VAL A 88 7.09 8.42 2.25
C VAL A 88 8.55 8.87 2.29
N SER A 89 8.99 9.69 1.33
CA SER A 89 10.36 10.20 1.30
C SER A 89 10.68 11.14 2.46
N GLY A 90 9.67 11.84 3.00
CA GLY A 90 9.82 12.66 4.21
C GLY A 90 10.14 11.88 5.48
N TYR A 91 10.00 10.55 5.46
CA TYR A 91 10.45 9.63 6.52
C TYR A 91 11.76 8.90 6.18
N ASP A 92 12.50 9.38 5.17
CA ASP A 92 13.73 8.76 4.66
C ASP A 92 13.54 7.31 4.17
N LEU A 93 12.31 6.97 3.76
CA LEU A 93 11.97 5.67 3.19
C LEU A 93 12.06 5.68 1.67
N SER A 94 12.44 4.53 1.09
CA SER A 94 12.42 4.35 -0.37
C SER A 94 11.00 4.42 -0.92
N THR A 95 10.88 5.01 -2.10
CA THR A 95 9.64 5.04 -2.90
C THR A 95 9.69 4.12 -4.11
N THR A 96 10.77 3.35 -4.26
CA THR A 96 11.01 2.48 -5.40
C THR A 96 11.27 1.04 -4.98
N VAL A 97 10.85 0.11 -5.84
CA VAL A 97 11.09 -1.32 -5.70
C VAL A 97 12.56 -1.60 -5.97
N PRO A 98 13.26 -2.38 -5.12
CA PRO A 98 14.65 -2.73 -5.37
C PRO A 98 14.84 -3.39 -6.74
N VAL A 99 15.89 -2.97 -7.45
CA VAL A 99 16.12 -3.33 -8.87
C VAL A 99 16.35 -4.84 -9.05
N GLU A 100 16.91 -5.49 -8.03
CA GLU A 100 17.18 -6.92 -7.95
C GLU A 100 15.91 -7.78 -7.89
N LEU A 101 14.76 -7.23 -7.46
CA LEU A 101 13.50 -7.97 -7.38
C LEU A 101 12.80 -7.91 -8.75
N ALA A 102 12.68 -9.04 -9.43
CA ALA A 102 12.04 -9.08 -10.76
C ALA A 102 10.52 -8.80 -10.67
N THR A 103 10.00 -8.03 -11.64
CA THR A 103 8.58 -7.64 -11.68
C THR A 103 7.69 -8.86 -11.69
N GLU A 104 8.02 -9.86 -12.51
CA GLU A 104 7.18 -11.04 -12.66
C GLU A 104 7.15 -11.91 -11.39
N ASP A 105 8.22 -11.91 -10.58
CA ASP A 105 8.23 -12.63 -9.30
C ASP A 105 7.26 -11.98 -8.30
N LEU A 106 7.24 -10.64 -8.27
CA LEU A 106 6.32 -9.86 -7.43
C LEU A 106 4.86 -10.03 -7.89
N ILE A 107 4.60 -9.88 -9.19
CA ILE A 107 3.26 -10.05 -9.77
C ILE A 107 2.74 -11.50 -9.57
N ALA A 108 3.62 -12.51 -9.67
CA ALA A 108 3.24 -13.90 -9.44
C ALA A 108 2.74 -14.16 -8.02
N LEU A 109 3.24 -13.41 -7.02
CA LEU A 109 2.75 -13.53 -5.64
C LEU A 109 1.34 -12.96 -5.46
N PHE A 110 0.95 -11.93 -6.21
CA PHE A 110 -0.43 -11.42 -6.19
C PHE A 110 -1.42 -12.51 -6.63
N ALA A 111 -1.02 -13.35 -7.58
CA ALA A 111 -1.83 -14.45 -8.11
C ALA A 111 -1.84 -15.71 -7.22
N ARG A 112 -1.02 -15.79 -6.16
CA ARG A 112 -1.03 -16.92 -5.21
C ARG A 112 -2.10 -16.79 -4.13
N ASP A 113 -2.70 -15.62 -3.97
CA ASP A 113 -3.83 -15.38 -3.08
C ASP A 113 -5.17 -15.92 -3.68
N LYS A 114 -5.11 -17.15 -4.19
CA LYS A 114 -6.21 -17.89 -4.86
C LYS A 114 -7.26 -18.43 -3.89
N LYS A 115 -7.20 -18.09 -2.60
CA LYS A 115 -8.28 -18.41 -1.65
C LYS A 115 -9.46 -17.44 -1.76
N ALA A 116 -9.29 -16.29 -2.42
CA ALA A 116 -10.38 -15.40 -2.80
C ALA A 116 -10.87 -15.78 -4.20
N LEU A 117 -12.16 -16.08 -4.34
CA LEU A 117 -12.82 -16.40 -5.61
C LEU A 117 -12.81 -15.22 -6.61
N ASP A 118 -12.40 -14.02 -6.18
CA ASP A 118 -12.56 -12.74 -6.90
C ASP A 118 -11.24 -12.08 -7.34
N GLY A 119 -10.11 -12.80 -7.28
CA GLY A 119 -8.79 -12.27 -7.63
C GLY A 119 -8.09 -11.52 -6.48
N VAL A 120 -6.97 -10.86 -6.77
CA VAL A 120 -6.20 -10.18 -5.72
C VAL A 120 -6.96 -8.95 -5.22
N THR A 121 -6.94 -8.76 -3.91
CA THR A 121 -7.59 -7.63 -3.25
C THR A 121 -6.55 -6.57 -2.92
N PHE A 122 -6.74 -5.36 -3.44
CA PHE A 122 -5.97 -4.19 -3.08
C PHE A 122 -6.77 -3.28 -2.15
N VAL A 123 -6.04 -2.46 -1.42
CA VAL A 123 -6.58 -1.30 -0.71
C VAL A 123 -6.02 -0.09 -1.43
N LEU A 124 -6.87 0.80 -1.93
CA LEU A 124 -6.50 1.90 -2.82
C LEU A 124 -7.15 3.23 -2.38
N ASP A 125 -6.41 4.34 -2.50
CA ASP A 125 -6.97 5.69 -2.35
C ASP A 125 -7.98 5.98 -3.47
N GLY A 126 -8.87 6.96 -3.26
CA GLY A 126 -9.95 7.28 -4.17
C GLY A 126 -10.79 8.48 -3.75
N PRO A 127 -11.87 8.77 -4.50
CA PRO A 127 -12.68 9.97 -4.29
C PRO A 127 -13.37 10.02 -2.91
N ASN A 128 -13.66 8.86 -2.32
CA ASN A 128 -14.28 8.73 -0.99
C ASN A 128 -13.25 8.34 0.10
N GLY A 129 -11.96 8.42 -0.23
CA GLY A 129 -10.87 7.90 0.59
C GLY A 129 -10.50 6.46 0.25
N VAL A 130 -9.82 5.81 1.20
CA VAL A 130 -9.22 4.49 1.01
C VAL A 130 -10.28 3.39 1.10
N GLU A 131 -10.31 2.52 0.08
CA GLU A 131 -11.29 1.45 -0.06
C GLU A 131 -10.64 0.16 -0.58
N THR A 132 -11.32 -0.96 -0.37
CA THR A 132 -10.95 -2.25 -0.95
C THR A 132 -11.37 -2.31 -2.42
N VAL A 133 -10.46 -2.75 -3.29
CA VAL A 133 -10.65 -2.87 -4.74
C VAL A 133 -10.16 -4.23 -5.22
N THR A 134 -10.99 -4.96 -5.95
CA THR A 134 -10.70 -6.28 -6.52
C THR A 134 -10.67 -6.23 -8.05
N GLY A 135 -10.19 -7.30 -8.69
CA GLY A 135 -10.25 -7.42 -10.15
C GLY A 135 -9.36 -6.44 -10.91
N VAL A 136 -8.27 -5.96 -10.32
CA VAL A 136 -7.32 -5.09 -11.00
C VAL A 136 -6.61 -5.86 -12.12
N ALA A 137 -6.68 -5.32 -13.34
CA ALA A 137 -6.16 -6.00 -14.51
C ALA A 137 -4.61 -6.10 -14.47
N PRO A 138 -4.00 -7.24 -14.86
CA PRO A 138 -2.55 -7.45 -14.75
C PRO A 138 -1.69 -6.40 -15.46
N GLU A 139 -2.17 -5.81 -16.55
CA GLU A 139 -1.51 -4.73 -17.27
C GLU A 139 -1.36 -3.47 -16.40
N ILE A 140 -2.41 -3.10 -15.65
CA ILE A 140 -2.36 -1.95 -14.71
C ILE A 140 -1.33 -2.20 -13.62
N LEU A 141 -1.26 -3.44 -13.12
CA LEU A 141 -0.31 -3.82 -12.09
C LEU A 141 1.14 -3.73 -12.57
N ARG A 142 1.40 -4.07 -13.85
CA ARG A 142 2.72 -3.94 -14.48
C ARG A 142 3.09 -2.49 -14.76
N ASP A 143 2.17 -1.71 -15.32
CA ASP A 143 2.42 -0.30 -15.60
C ASP A 143 2.68 0.49 -14.32
N ALA A 144 1.98 0.16 -13.23
CA ALA A 144 2.25 0.73 -11.91
C ALA A 144 3.63 0.31 -11.39
N MET A 145 4.03 -0.94 -11.64
CA MET A 145 5.35 -1.45 -11.22
C MET A 145 6.46 -0.67 -11.93
N GLU A 146 6.33 -0.44 -13.24
CA GLU A 146 7.28 0.34 -14.03
C GLU A 146 7.47 1.76 -13.49
N ALA A 147 6.39 2.44 -13.07
CA ALA A 147 6.48 3.76 -12.44
C ALA A 147 7.08 3.74 -11.02
N THR A 148 7.25 2.57 -10.41
CA THR A 148 7.89 2.40 -9.10
C THR A 148 9.28 1.76 -9.17
N ARG A 149 9.87 1.64 -10.37
CA ARG A 149 11.26 1.21 -10.57
C ARG A 149 12.26 2.33 -10.35
#